data_AF-A0A923P558-F1
#
_entry.id   AF-A0A923P558-F1
#
_cell.length_a   1.000
_cell.length_b   1.000
_cell.length_c   1.000
_cell.angle_alpha   90.00
_cell.angle_beta   90.00
_cell.angle_gamma   90.00
#
_symmetry.space_group_name_H-M   'P 1'
#
loop_
_entity.id
_entity.type
_entity.pdbx_description
1 polymer ?
#
loop_
_entity_poly.entity_id
_entity_poly.type
_entity_poly.pdbx_seq_one_letter_code
_entity_poly.pdbx_strand_id
1 'polypeptide(L)'
;KSFWARGYAEVKKELKGRYQLASGRGAHFGEPQALAGAEYIVAAELDAGERDARIFLAAPLALAEIEEHFAADIRASDHIAWDTREQAVLTRRQRRLGELLLEDTPLAKPDPAAVASAMLEGIRELGIGALPWTRELRNWQARVMLLGREDRQAREPWPEVSDAALAATLEDWLLPWLAGCSRRDHLARLPLADALHALLGYERQRRLDELAPTHLTVPSGSRIALDYQDGDIPSLSVRLQECFGLADTPRIAGGRVPVLMKLLSPAQRPVQVTQDLKSFWARGYAEVKKELKGRYPKHYWPDDPWQAQPTRRVRPR
;
A
#
# COMPACT_ATOMS: atom_id res chain seq x y z
N LYS A 1 29.25 -31.89 37.59
CA LYS A 1 28.97 -30.44 37.77
C LYS A 1 30.07 -29.71 37.03
N SER A 2 29.70 -29.24 35.84
CA SER A 2 30.56 -28.98 34.69
C SER A 2 31.58 -27.87 34.92
N PHE A 3 32.75 -28.05 34.34
CA PHE A 3 33.89 -27.14 34.26
C PHE A 3 33.54 -25.73 33.72
N TRP A 4 32.36 -25.59 33.13
CA TRP A 4 31.96 -24.50 32.24
C TRP A 4 31.16 -23.35 32.91
N ALA A 5 30.87 -23.44 34.21
CA ALA A 5 30.07 -22.42 34.93
C ALA A 5 30.86 -21.18 35.39
N ARG A 6 32.07 -20.92 34.88
CA ARG A 6 32.94 -19.82 35.32
C ARG A 6 33.55 -19.05 34.15
N GLY A 7 32.87 -18.00 33.68
CA GLY A 7 33.50 -16.90 32.94
C GLY A 7 33.90 -17.15 31.48
N TYR A 8 33.51 -18.28 30.89
CA TYR A 8 33.74 -18.57 29.48
C TYR A 8 32.60 -18.00 28.62
N ALA A 9 32.92 -17.60 27.39
CA ALA A 9 31.93 -17.25 26.39
C ALA A 9 32.23 -17.95 25.07
N GLU A 10 31.24 -18.64 24.52
CA GLU A 10 31.30 -19.30 23.22
C GLU A 10 31.14 -18.26 22.12
N VAL A 11 31.99 -18.34 21.12
CA VAL A 11 32.07 -17.31 20.08
C VAL A 11 32.14 -17.94 18.70
N LYS A 12 31.35 -17.44 17.75
CA LYS A 12 31.35 -17.86 16.34
C LYS A 12 31.94 -16.76 15.49
N LYS A 13 32.81 -17.14 14.56
CA LYS A 13 33.45 -16.22 13.64
C LYS A 13 32.43 -15.55 12.71
N GLU A 14 32.52 -14.24 12.65
CA GLU A 14 31.83 -13.39 11.69
C GLU A 14 32.79 -12.93 10.57
N LEU A 15 32.32 -12.00 9.73
CA LEU A 15 33.14 -11.36 8.71
C LEU A 15 34.28 -10.52 9.33
N LYS A 16 35.45 -10.52 8.66
CA LYS A 16 36.62 -9.68 8.99
C LYS A 16 37.30 -9.96 10.36
N GLY A 17 37.27 -11.21 10.84
CA GLY A 17 38.02 -11.61 12.04
C GLY A 17 37.40 -11.19 13.37
N ARG A 18 36.13 -10.79 13.34
CA ARG A 18 35.28 -10.61 14.51
C ARG A 18 34.59 -11.92 14.87
N TYR A 19 34.12 -12.01 16.11
CA TYR A 19 33.34 -13.12 16.60
C TYR A 19 32.10 -12.61 17.34
N GLN A 20 31.03 -13.40 17.37
CA GLN A 20 29.81 -13.12 18.16
C GLN A 20 29.70 -14.07 19.34
N LEU A 21 29.57 -13.53 20.56
CA LEU A 21 29.38 -14.30 21.79
C LEU A 21 27.98 -14.91 21.84
N ALA A 22 27.80 -16.01 22.57
CA ALA A 22 26.47 -16.60 22.84
C ALA A 22 25.50 -15.62 23.52
N SER A 23 26.02 -14.57 24.17
CA SER A 23 25.22 -13.45 24.71
C SER A 23 24.78 -12.42 23.67
N GLY A 24 25.19 -12.56 22.42
CA GLY A 24 24.91 -11.65 21.30
C GLY A 24 25.92 -10.52 21.13
N ARG A 25 26.79 -10.29 22.12
CA ARG A 25 27.81 -9.23 22.08
C ARG A 25 28.95 -9.59 21.12
N GLY A 26 29.48 -8.60 20.40
CA GLY A 26 30.65 -8.78 19.54
C GLY A 26 31.93 -9.01 20.35
N ALA A 27 32.90 -9.70 19.76
CA ALA A 27 34.22 -9.93 20.32
C ALA A 27 35.30 -9.94 19.23
N HIS A 28 36.52 -9.61 19.61
CA HIS A 28 37.65 -9.49 18.68
C HIS A 28 38.99 -9.75 19.37
N PHE A 29 39.98 -10.19 18.60
CA PHE A 29 41.37 -10.21 19.07
C PHE A 29 41.99 -8.82 18.89
N GLY A 30 42.82 -8.40 19.84
CA GLY A 30 43.51 -7.11 19.76
C GLY A 30 44.66 -7.06 18.75
N GLU A 31 45.20 -8.23 18.38
CA GLU A 31 46.26 -8.41 17.39
C GLU A 31 45.95 -9.65 16.54
N PRO A 32 46.52 -9.79 15.32
CA PRO A 32 46.34 -10.99 14.50
C PRO A 32 46.80 -12.25 15.25
N GLN A 33 45.86 -13.17 15.48
CA GLN A 33 46.11 -14.46 16.14
C GLN A 33 45.92 -15.59 15.13
N ALA A 34 46.70 -16.67 15.24
CA ALA A 34 46.49 -17.88 14.44
C ALA A 34 45.08 -18.48 14.67
N LEU A 35 44.55 -18.30 15.89
CA LEU A 35 43.21 -18.74 16.27
C LEU A 35 42.08 -18.02 15.53
N ALA A 36 42.34 -16.84 14.95
CA ALA A 36 41.35 -16.08 14.18
C ALA A 36 40.86 -16.85 12.93
N GLY A 37 41.53 -17.94 12.55
CA GLY A 37 41.09 -18.87 11.52
C GLY A 37 39.95 -19.80 11.95
N ALA A 38 39.85 -20.13 13.24
CA ALA A 38 38.87 -21.09 13.77
C ALA A 38 37.44 -20.53 13.68
N GLU A 39 36.50 -21.38 13.30
CA GLU A 39 35.09 -21.01 13.15
C GLU A 39 34.41 -20.78 14.51
N TYR A 40 34.70 -21.65 15.48
CA TYR A 40 34.22 -21.52 16.85
C TYR A 40 35.39 -21.52 17.82
N ILE A 41 35.27 -20.70 18.86
CA ILE A 41 36.24 -20.62 19.95
C ILE A 41 35.49 -20.50 21.28
N VAL A 42 36.15 -20.89 22.35
CA VAL A 42 35.77 -20.51 23.71
C VAL A 42 36.71 -19.42 24.19
N ALA A 43 36.16 -18.27 24.57
CA ALA A 43 36.91 -17.17 25.16
C ALA A 43 36.87 -17.29 26.68
N ALA A 44 38.02 -17.56 27.29
CA ALA A 44 38.18 -17.74 28.74
C ALA A 44 38.41 -16.41 29.47
N GLU A 45 38.99 -15.43 28.78
CA GLU A 45 39.27 -14.10 29.34
C GLU A 45 38.93 -13.02 28.31
N LEU A 46 38.03 -12.12 28.70
CA LEU A 46 37.49 -11.02 27.92
C LEU A 46 37.45 -9.75 28.77
N ASP A 47 37.60 -8.58 28.16
CA ASP A 47 37.26 -7.33 28.86
C ASP A 47 35.74 -7.09 28.94
N ALA A 48 35.38 -6.09 29.74
CA ALA A 48 34.01 -5.60 29.90
C ALA A 48 33.67 -4.48 28.89
N GLY A 49 34.25 -4.49 27.68
CA GLY A 49 33.97 -3.48 26.66
C GLY A 49 32.47 -3.27 26.40
N GLU A 50 32.04 -2.02 26.19
CA GLU A 50 30.61 -1.65 26.09
C GLU A 50 29.93 -2.14 24.80
N ARG A 51 30.67 -2.36 23.71
CA ARG A 51 30.13 -2.83 22.42
C ARG A 51 30.75 -4.14 21.93
N ASP A 52 32.06 -4.14 21.74
CA ASP A 52 32.82 -5.33 21.33
C ASP A 52 33.84 -5.66 22.43
N ALA A 53 33.86 -6.90 22.90
CA ALA A 53 34.81 -7.34 23.93
C ALA A 53 36.15 -7.72 23.30
N ARG A 54 37.27 -7.34 23.94
CA ARG A 54 38.59 -7.82 23.55
C ARG A 54 38.85 -9.20 24.15
N ILE A 55 39.23 -10.15 23.31
CA ILE A 55 39.62 -11.51 23.68
C ILE A 55 41.11 -11.51 24.07
N PHE A 56 41.41 -11.94 25.30
CA PHE A 56 42.78 -12.13 25.78
C PHE A 56 43.21 -13.59 25.76
N LEU A 57 42.29 -14.49 26.11
CA LEU A 57 42.55 -15.93 26.15
C LEU A 57 41.39 -16.69 25.49
N ALA A 58 41.72 -17.51 24.49
CA ALA A 58 40.76 -18.37 23.82
C ALA A 58 41.38 -19.68 23.35
N ALA A 59 40.53 -20.70 23.19
CA ALA A 59 40.89 -21.98 22.61
C ALA A 59 39.92 -22.33 21.46
N PRO A 60 40.35 -23.07 20.43
CA PRO A 60 39.45 -23.49 19.37
C PRO A 60 38.46 -24.51 19.94
N LEU A 61 37.24 -24.49 19.42
CA LEU A 61 36.17 -25.40 19.82
C LEU A 61 35.53 -25.98 18.56
N ALA A 62 35.30 -27.28 18.51
CA ALA A 62 34.59 -27.89 17.40
C ALA A 62 33.06 -27.78 17.61
N LEU A 63 32.30 -27.71 16.52
CA LEU A 63 30.84 -27.69 16.58
C LEU A 63 30.29 -28.92 17.33
N ALA A 64 30.87 -30.11 17.12
CA ALA A 64 30.47 -31.33 17.82
C ALA A 64 30.64 -31.23 19.34
N GLU A 65 31.69 -30.55 19.83
CA GLU A 65 31.91 -30.32 21.26
C GLU A 65 30.87 -29.35 21.82
N ILE A 66 30.46 -28.32 21.05
CA ILE A 66 29.37 -27.42 21.41
C ILE A 66 28.05 -28.21 21.52
N GLU A 67 27.74 -29.00 20.50
CA GLU A 67 26.50 -29.78 20.45
C GLU A 67 26.42 -30.83 21.56
N GLU A 68 27.53 -31.46 21.92
CA GLU A 68 27.59 -32.43 23.02
C GLU A 68 27.44 -31.76 24.39
N HIS A 69 28.22 -30.71 24.66
CA HIS A 69 28.29 -30.11 26.00
C HIS A 69 27.15 -29.14 26.29
N PHE A 70 26.55 -28.52 25.27
CA PHE A 70 25.49 -27.52 25.40
C PHE A 70 24.16 -28.00 24.80
N ALA A 71 23.98 -29.30 24.59
CA ALA A 71 22.77 -29.89 24.00
C ALA A 71 21.47 -29.35 24.64
N ALA A 72 21.46 -29.16 25.96
CA ALA A 72 20.29 -28.69 26.72
C ALA A 72 19.97 -27.20 26.50
N ASP A 73 20.96 -26.40 26.10
CA ASP A 73 20.83 -24.96 25.90
C ASP A 73 20.62 -24.59 24.42
N ILE A 74 20.89 -25.53 23.50
CA ILE A 74 20.64 -25.35 22.06
C ILE A 74 19.15 -25.43 21.78
N ARG A 75 18.62 -24.38 21.17
CA ARG A 75 17.21 -24.29 20.77
C ARG A 75 17.07 -24.24 19.26
N ALA A 76 16.13 -25.01 18.74
CA ALA A 76 15.65 -24.88 17.37
C ALA A 76 14.44 -23.96 17.34
N SER A 77 14.42 -22.98 16.44
CA SER A 77 13.27 -22.12 16.19
C SER A 77 13.10 -21.86 14.70
N ASP A 78 11.85 -21.60 14.32
CA ASP A 78 11.53 -21.18 12.97
C ASP A 78 11.63 -19.66 12.89
N HIS A 79 12.43 -19.19 11.95
CA HIS A 79 12.63 -17.77 11.66
C HIS A 79 11.93 -17.48 10.32
N ILE A 80 10.81 -16.77 10.40
CA ILE A 80 9.98 -16.37 9.27
C ILE A 80 9.89 -14.86 9.30
N ALA A 81 10.55 -14.18 8.37
CA ALA A 81 10.66 -12.72 8.37
C ALA A 81 10.73 -12.18 6.94
N TRP A 82 10.30 -10.94 6.76
CA TRP A 82 10.50 -10.22 5.52
C TRP A 82 11.99 -9.90 5.33
N ASP A 83 12.53 -10.22 4.17
CA ASP A 83 13.84 -9.78 3.73
C ASP A 83 13.70 -8.65 2.70
N THR A 84 14.15 -7.46 3.09
CA THR A 84 14.14 -6.26 2.26
C THR A 84 14.92 -6.41 0.96
N ARG A 85 16.02 -7.17 0.98
CA ARG A 85 16.95 -7.28 -0.17
C ARG A 85 16.37 -8.19 -1.24
N GLU A 86 15.85 -9.33 -0.84
CA GLU A 86 15.17 -10.30 -1.72
C GLU A 86 13.73 -9.91 -2.03
N GLN A 87 13.16 -8.98 -1.26
CA GLN A 87 11.75 -8.61 -1.30
C GLN A 87 10.84 -9.84 -1.20
N ALA A 88 11.18 -10.71 -0.26
CA ALA A 88 10.53 -11.99 -0.02
C ALA A 88 10.53 -12.34 1.47
N VAL A 89 9.59 -13.19 1.86
CA VAL A 89 9.56 -13.80 3.19
C VAL A 89 10.57 -14.94 3.21
N LEU A 90 11.65 -14.77 3.96
CA LEU A 90 12.60 -15.84 4.25
C LEU A 90 12.01 -16.78 5.28
N THR A 91 12.14 -18.07 5.04
CA THR A 91 11.65 -19.12 5.95
C THR A 91 12.80 -20.07 6.26
N ARG A 92 13.28 -20.01 7.51
CA ARG A 92 14.49 -20.68 7.94
C ARG A 92 14.23 -21.43 9.25
N ARG A 93 14.85 -22.59 9.42
CA ARG A 93 14.97 -23.26 10.70
C ARG A 93 16.38 -23.02 11.23
N GLN A 94 16.45 -22.35 12.37
CA GLN A 94 17.70 -21.96 13.00
C GLN A 94 17.92 -22.77 14.28
N ARG A 95 19.13 -23.28 14.48
CA ARG A 95 19.59 -23.80 15.77
C ARG A 95 20.54 -22.80 16.40
N ARG A 96 20.25 -22.39 17.62
CA ARG A 96 21.01 -21.37 18.33
C ARG A 96 21.42 -21.81 19.72
N LEU A 97 22.62 -21.40 20.15
CA LEU A 97 23.07 -21.41 21.54
C LEU A 97 23.05 -19.96 22.04
N GLY A 98 22.03 -19.60 22.82
CA GLY A 98 21.74 -18.18 23.08
C GLY A 98 21.49 -17.42 21.77
N GLU A 99 22.26 -16.38 21.52
CA GLU A 99 22.23 -15.62 20.26
C GLU A 99 23.12 -16.21 19.14
N LEU A 100 23.93 -17.24 19.46
CA LEU A 100 24.88 -17.83 18.53
C LEU A 100 24.18 -18.73 17.50
N LEU A 101 24.20 -18.36 16.21
CA LEU A 101 23.64 -19.19 15.14
C LEU A 101 24.55 -20.38 14.81
N LEU A 102 24.15 -21.59 15.18
CA LEU A 102 24.90 -22.82 14.91
C LEU A 102 24.57 -23.36 13.51
N GLU A 103 23.29 -23.48 13.21
CA GLU A 103 22.81 -24.05 11.95
C GLU A 103 21.65 -23.21 11.41
N ASP A 104 21.57 -23.07 10.09
CA ASP A 104 20.53 -22.30 9.41
C ASP A 104 20.14 -22.98 8.09
N THR A 105 18.95 -23.59 8.07
CA THR A 105 18.46 -24.40 6.94
C THR A 105 17.11 -23.91 6.44
N PRO A 106 16.73 -24.13 5.16
CA PRO A 106 15.42 -23.76 4.66
C PRO A 106 14.30 -24.52 5.41
N LEU A 107 13.23 -23.82 5.79
CA LEU A 107 12.07 -24.44 6.44
C LEU A 107 11.13 -25.03 5.38
N ALA A 108 11.03 -26.37 5.31
CA ALA A 108 10.29 -27.05 4.24
C ALA A 108 8.76 -26.78 4.25
N LYS A 109 8.19 -26.55 5.43
CA LYS A 109 6.74 -26.29 5.62
C LYS A 109 6.56 -25.16 6.62
N PRO A 110 6.71 -23.90 6.18
CA PRO A 110 6.48 -22.76 7.06
C PRO A 110 5.00 -22.65 7.42
N ASP A 111 4.72 -22.13 8.62
CA ASP A 111 3.36 -21.78 9.02
C ASP A 111 2.79 -20.71 8.07
N PRO A 112 1.70 -20.98 7.33
CA PRO A 112 1.09 -20.00 6.42
C PRO A 112 0.69 -18.70 7.11
N ALA A 113 0.26 -18.75 8.38
CA ALA A 113 -0.11 -17.55 9.12
C ALA A 113 1.12 -16.67 9.40
N ALA A 114 2.23 -17.27 9.85
CA ALA A 114 3.48 -16.55 10.06
C ALA A 114 4.04 -15.95 8.77
N VAL A 115 3.91 -16.65 7.63
CA VAL A 115 4.32 -16.12 6.31
C VAL A 115 3.47 -14.91 5.93
N ALA A 116 2.15 -14.98 6.12
CA ALA A 116 1.26 -13.85 5.83
C ALA A 116 1.56 -12.65 6.73
N SER A 117 1.82 -12.87 8.02
CA SER A 117 2.25 -11.82 8.96
C SER A 117 3.58 -11.18 8.55
N ALA A 118 4.59 -11.96 8.18
CA ALA A 118 5.85 -11.42 7.67
C ALA A 118 5.65 -10.65 6.35
N MET A 119 4.75 -11.10 5.47
CA MET A 119 4.40 -10.37 4.25
C MET A 119 3.74 -9.01 4.56
N LEU A 120 2.97 -8.89 5.64
CA LEU A 120 2.42 -7.60 6.09
C LEU A 120 3.52 -6.63 6.51
N GLU A 121 4.55 -7.09 7.21
CA GLU A 121 5.74 -6.27 7.52
C GLU A 121 6.39 -5.77 6.23
N GLY A 122 6.55 -6.64 5.23
CA GLY A 122 7.02 -6.26 3.92
C GLY A 122 6.15 -5.21 3.24
N ILE A 123 4.83 -5.34 3.29
CA ILE A 123 3.90 -4.34 2.73
C ILE A 123 4.01 -3.00 3.47
N ARG A 124 4.20 -3.01 4.79
CA ARG A 124 4.43 -1.77 5.57
C ARG A 124 5.68 -1.04 5.11
N GLU A 125 6.76 -1.79 4.91
CA GLU A 125 8.04 -1.22 4.47
C GLU A 125 7.99 -0.73 3.02
N LEU A 126 7.39 -1.51 2.13
CA LEU A 126 7.22 -1.15 0.72
C LEU A 126 6.18 -0.04 0.51
N GLY A 127 5.29 0.16 1.48
CA GLY A 127 4.17 1.08 1.45
C GLY A 127 2.93 0.50 0.76
N ILE A 128 1.76 1.08 1.07
CA ILE A 128 0.46 0.64 0.54
C ILE A 128 0.39 0.69 -0.99
N GLY A 129 1.21 1.52 -1.63
CA GLY A 129 1.34 1.61 -3.09
C GLY A 129 1.93 0.36 -3.75
N ALA A 130 2.51 -0.57 -2.99
CA ALA A 130 2.99 -1.85 -3.51
C ALA A 130 1.87 -2.84 -3.85
N LEU A 131 0.65 -2.61 -3.35
CA LEU A 131 -0.54 -3.38 -3.72
C LEU A 131 -0.97 -3.07 -5.15
N PRO A 132 -1.73 -3.95 -5.82
CA PRO A 132 -2.09 -3.80 -7.24
C PRO A 132 -3.24 -2.78 -7.44
N TRP A 133 -3.00 -1.52 -7.04
CA TRP A 133 -3.94 -0.42 -7.21
C TRP A 133 -4.20 -0.12 -8.68
N THR A 134 -5.46 -0.20 -9.08
CA THR A 134 -5.92 0.32 -10.37
C THR A 134 -6.52 1.71 -10.20
N ARG A 135 -6.73 2.42 -11.32
CA ARG A 135 -7.43 3.71 -11.32
C ARG A 135 -8.86 3.57 -10.82
N GLU A 136 -9.51 2.45 -11.12
CA GLU A 136 -10.86 2.13 -10.66
C GLU A 136 -10.90 1.98 -9.14
N LEU A 137 -9.91 1.30 -8.54
CA LEU A 137 -9.82 1.14 -7.08
C LEU A 137 -9.45 2.44 -6.37
N ARG A 138 -8.62 3.28 -6.99
CA ARG A 138 -8.33 4.62 -6.46
C ARG A 138 -9.56 5.53 -6.53
N ASN A 139 -10.35 5.46 -7.61
CA ASN A 139 -11.64 6.14 -7.65
C ASN A 139 -12.62 5.58 -6.61
N TRP A 140 -12.67 4.26 -6.42
CA TRP A 140 -13.47 3.65 -5.34
C TRP A 140 -13.07 4.21 -3.97
N GLN A 141 -11.78 4.25 -3.67
CA GLN A 141 -11.26 4.80 -2.42
C GLN A 141 -11.68 6.26 -2.23
N ALA A 142 -11.51 7.09 -3.27
CA ALA A 142 -11.91 8.49 -3.24
C ALA A 142 -13.43 8.69 -3.05
N ARG A 143 -14.27 7.82 -3.65
CA ARG A 143 -15.72 7.82 -3.45
C ARG A 143 -16.10 7.52 -2.00
N VAL A 144 -15.47 6.52 -1.38
CA VAL A 144 -15.72 6.16 0.03
C VAL A 144 -15.30 7.30 0.95
N MET A 145 -14.10 7.87 0.75
CA MET A 145 -13.62 9.01 1.54
C MET A 145 -14.51 10.24 1.39
N LEU A 146 -15.03 10.51 0.18
CA LEU A 146 -16.00 11.59 -0.03
C LEU A 146 -17.24 11.39 0.83
N LEU A 147 -17.82 10.19 0.82
CA LEU A 147 -19.02 9.91 1.61
C LEU A 147 -18.74 9.91 3.12
N GLY A 148 -17.53 9.53 3.56
CA GLY A 148 -17.10 9.72 4.96
C GLY A 148 -17.14 11.19 5.41
N ARG A 149 -16.78 12.12 4.52
CA ARG A 149 -16.84 13.57 4.81
C ARG A 149 -18.26 14.14 4.75
N GLU A 150 -19.04 13.69 3.76
CA GLU A 150 -20.29 14.35 3.35
C GLU A 150 -21.58 13.67 3.88
N ASP A 151 -21.58 12.35 4.08
CA ASP A 151 -22.75 11.59 4.56
C ASP A 151 -22.70 11.40 6.09
N ARG A 152 -22.49 12.49 6.84
CA ARG A 152 -22.35 12.48 8.32
C ARG A 152 -23.58 11.97 9.07
N GLN A 153 -24.72 11.88 8.39
CA GLN A 153 -25.99 11.37 8.93
C GLN A 153 -26.20 9.88 8.58
N ALA A 154 -25.21 9.21 8.00
CA ALA A 154 -25.27 7.77 7.78
C ALA A 154 -25.50 7.04 9.10
N ARG A 155 -26.38 6.03 9.09
CA ARG A 155 -26.64 5.20 10.28
C ARG A 155 -25.40 4.48 10.78
N GLU A 156 -24.55 4.10 9.84
CA GLU A 156 -23.22 3.55 10.08
C GLU A 156 -22.20 4.45 9.39
N PRO A 157 -21.14 4.88 10.08
CA PRO A 157 -20.07 5.66 9.47
C PRO A 157 -19.42 4.90 8.30
N TRP A 158 -19.01 5.65 7.28
CA TRP A 158 -18.18 5.10 6.21
C TRP A 158 -16.79 4.74 6.78
N PRO A 159 -16.18 3.63 6.33
CA PRO A 159 -14.86 3.24 6.83
C PRO A 159 -13.79 4.23 6.36
N GLU A 160 -12.80 4.46 7.23
CA GLU A 160 -11.61 5.23 6.89
C GLU A 160 -10.70 4.38 6.00
N VAL A 161 -10.71 4.68 4.70
CA VAL A 161 -9.94 3.95 3.68
C VAL A 161 -8.81 4.78 3.08
N SER A 162 -8.34 5.82 3.77
CA SER A 162 -7.14 6.55 3.34
C SER A 162 -5.92 5.64 3.30
N ASP A 163 -4.90 6.00 2.52
CA ASP A 163 -3.65 5.22 2.44
C ASP A 163 -3.03 4.97 3.82
N ALA A 164 -3.07 5.98 4.70
CA ALA A 164 -2.60 5.86 6.07
C ALA A 164 -3.48 4.92 6.92
N ALA A 165 -4.81 5.02 6.81
CA ALA A 165 -5.73 4.16 7.56
C ALA A 165 -5.62 2.70 7.11
N LEU A 166 -5.56 2.44 5.81
CA LEU A 166 -5.38 1.10 5.25
C LEU A 166 -4.03 0.48 5.64
N ALA A 167 -2.96 1.27 5.64
CA ALA A 167 -1.63 0.82 6.07
C ALA A 167 -1.56 0.51 7.58
N ALA A 168 -2.33 1.25 8.40
CA ALA A 168 -2.38 1.03 9.84
C ALA A 168 -3.19 -0.20 10.25
N THR A 169 -4.08 -0.69 9.37
CA THR A 169 -5.06 -1.76 9.67
C THR A 169 -4.90 -2.98 8.77
N LEU A 170 -3.72 -3.20 8.19
CA LEU A 170 -3.51 -4.28 7.21
C LEU A 170 -3.87 -5.67 7.75
N GLU A 171 -3.64 -5.92 9.05
CA GLU A 171 -4.04 -7.16 9.72
C GLU A 171 -5.54 -7.45 9.60
N ASP A 172 -6.36 -6.41 9.68
CA ASP A 172 -7.81 -6.55 9.76
C ASP A 172 -8.43 -6.87 8.41
N TRP A 173 -7.95 -6.23 7.35
CA TRP A 173 -8.60 -6.27 6.03
C TRP A 173 -7.82 -7.03 4.98
N LEU A 174 -6.49 -7.08 5.06
CA LEU A 174 -5.63 -7.65 4.03
C LEU A 174 -5.11 -9.04 4.40
N LEU A 175 -4.85 -9.32 5.69
CA LEU A 175 -4.29 -10.61 6.14
C LEU A 175 -4.99 -11.85 5.57
N PRO A 176 -6.35 -11.93 5.51
CA PRO A 176 -7.04 -13.09 4.95
C PRO A 176 -6.76 -13.34 3.46
N TRP A 177 -6.27 -12.31 2.75
CA TRP A 177 -6.03 -12.33 1.30
C TRP A 177 -4.57 -12.59 0.93
N LEU A 178 -3.67 -12.73 1.92
CA LEU A 178 -2.23 -12.98 1.73
C LEU A 178 -1.86 -14.46 1.68
N ALA A 179 -2.83 -15.36 1.70
CA ALA A 179 -2.58 -16.79 1.59
C ALA A 179 -1.77 -17.11 0.32
N GLY A 180 -0.58 -17.69 0.48
CA GLY A 180 0.33 -18.02 -0.63
C GLY A 180 1.20 -16.86 -1.15
N CYS A 181 1.09 -15.66 -0.57
CA CYS A 181 1.96 -14.53 -0.88
C CYS A 181 3.20 -14.57 0.02
N SER A 182 4.36 -14.88 -0.58
CA SER A 182 5.66 -14.92 0.12
C SER A 182 6.71 -14.02 -0.53
N ARG A 183 6.35 -13.24 -1.54
CA ARG A 183 7.26 -12.32 -2.23
C ARG A 183 6.51 -11.17 -2.85
N ARG A 184 7.18 -10.03 -3.01
CA ARG A 184 6.60 -8.80 -3.57
C ARG A 184 5.84 -9.05 -4.86
N ASP A 185 6.41 -9.79 -5.80
CA ASP A 185 5.79 -10.02 -7.11
C ASP A 185 4.48 -10.81 -7.03
N HIS A 186 4.23 -11.55 -5.94
CA HIS A 186 2.94 -12.22 -5.74
C HIS A 186 1.82 -11.21 -5.47
N LEU A 187 2.13 -10.02 -4.92
CA LEU A 187 1.15 -8.96 -4.69
C LEU A 187 0.46 -8.51 -5.97
N ALA A 188 1.12 -8.61 -7.14
CA ALA A 188 0.52 -8.26 -8.42
C ALA A 188 -0.73 -9.10 -8.75
N ARG A 189 -0.88 -10.28 -8.12
CA ARG A 189 -2.02 -11.20 -8.31
C ARG A 189 -3.03 -11.13 -7.15
N LEU A 190 -2.79 -10.29 -6.16
CA LEU A 190 -3.67 -10.15 -5.00
C LEU A 190 -5.03 -9.62 -5.46
N PRO A 191 -6.16 -10.25 -5.06
CA PRO A 191 -7.51 -9.78 -5.39
C PRO A 191 -7.88 -8.53 -4.57
N LEU A 192 -7.19 -7.41 -4.84
CA LEU A 192 -7.31 -6.17 -4.05
C LEU A 192 -8.73 -5.60 -4.08
N ALA A 193 -9.43 -5.75 -5.21
CA ALA A 193 -10.81 -5.31 -5.35
C ALA A 193 -11.73 -6.02 -4.34
N ASP A 194 -11.60 -7.35 -4.23
CA ASP A 194 -12.43 -8.14 -3.32
C ASP A 194 -12.12 -7.81 -1.86
N ALA A 195 -10.84 -7.63 -1.52
CA ALA A 195 -10.39 -7.22 -0.19
C ALA A 195 -10.95 -5.86 0.23
N LEU A 196 -10.89 -4.86 -0.66
CA LEU A 196 -11.44 -3.52 -0.40
C LEU A 196 -12.96 -3.52 -0.35
N HIS A 197 -13.63 -4.26 -1.23
CA HIS A 197 -15.09 -4.37 -1.22
C HIS A 197 -15.62 -5.07 0.04
N ALA A 198 -14.88 -6.05 0.57
CA ALA A 198 -15.22 -6.72 1.83
C ALA A 198 -15.31 -5.75 3.03
N LEU A 199 -14.51 -4.67 3.05
CA LEU A 199 -14.59 -3.62 4.10
C LEU A 199 -15.97 -2.94 4.16
N LEU A 200 -16.59 -2.71 3.00
CA LEU A 200 -17.90 -2.05 2.94
C LEU A 200 -19.04 -3.02 3.20
N GLY A 201 -18.95 -4.27 2.73
CA GLY A 201 -20.09 -5.17 2.65
C GLY A 201 -21.15 -4.70 1.65
N TYR A 202 -22.15 -5.55 1.41
CA TYR A 202 -23.10 -5.39 0.29
C TYR A 202 -23.92 -4.10 0.34
N GLU A 203 -24.54 -3.78 1.49
CA GLU A 203 -25.44 -2.62 1.62
C GLU A 203 -24.70 -1.29 1.41
N ARG A 204 -23.50 -1.14 1.98
CA ARG A 204 -22.69 0.08 1.78
C ARG A 204 -22.14 0.19 0.37
N GLN A 205 -21.82 -0.92 -0.30
CA GLN A 205 -21.44 -0.90 -1.72
C GLN A 205 -22.59 -0.36 -2.58
N ARG A 206 -23.82 -0.85 -2.37
CA ARG A 206 -25.00 -0.34 -3.07
C ARG A 206 -25.21 1.16 -2.82
N ARG A 207 -25.12 1.58 -1.56
CA ARG A 207 -25.26 2.98 -1.19
C ARG A 207 -24.13 3.86 -1.76
N LEU A 208 -22.92 3.32 -1.91
CA LEU A 208 -21.80 4.01 -2.56
C LEU A 208 -22.11 4.27 -4.03
N ASP A 209 -22.69 3.29 -4.73
CA ASP A 209 -23.10 3.42 -6.13
C ASP A 209 -24.26 4.41 -6.32
N GLU A 210 -25.18 4.48 -5.36
CA GLU A 210 -26.30 5.43 -5.38
C GLU A 210 -25.84 6.86 -5.05
N LEU A 211 -25.05 7.05 -4.00
CA LEU A 211 -24.65 8.37 -3.50
C LEU A 211 -23.45 8.95 -4.22
N ALA A 212 -22.49 8.13 -4.64
CA ALA A 212 -21.30 8.57 -5.36
C ALA A 212 -21.12 7.69 -6.60
N PRO A 213 -21.95 7.84 -7.65
CA PRO A 213 -21.92 6.95 -8.81
C PRO A 213 -20.62 7.07 -9.60
N THR A 214 -20.26 6.03 -10.35
CA THR A 214 -19.07 6.08 -11.24
C THR A 214 -19.30 6.95 -12.48
N HIS A 215 -20.56 7.12 -12.89
CA HIS A 215 -20.93 7.84 -14.10
C HIS A 215 -22.22 8.64 -13.88
N LEU A 216 -22.34 9.78 -14.56
CA LEU A 216 -23.60 10.51 -14.68
C LEU A 216 -24.11 10.47 -16.12
N THR A 217 -25.43 10.39 -16.26
CA THR A 217 -26.08 10.53 -17.56
C THR A 217 -26.37 12.01 -17.78
N VAL A 218 -25.83 12.57 -18.85
CA VAL A 218 -26.08 13.98 -19.24
C VAL A 218 -27.27 14.05 -20.22
N PRO A 219 -27.87 15.23 -20.46
CA PRO A 219 -29.10 15.34 -21.26
C PRO A 219 -29.04 14.73 -22.66
N SER A 220 -27.85 14.64 -23.27
CA SER A 220 -27.67 13.96 -24.56
C SER A 220 -27.92 12.44 -24.51
N GLY A 221 -28.09 11.86 -23.32
CA GLY A 221 -28.15 10.43 -23.04
C GLY A 221 -26.78 9.76 -22.89
N SER A 222 -25.69 10.51 -23.03
CA SER A 222 -24.34 9.97 -22.81
C SER A 222 -24.09 9.71 -21.32
N ARG A 223 -23.42 8.59 -21.02
CA ARG A 223 -22.90 8.28 -19.69
C ARG A 223 -21.45 8.74 -19.60
N ILE A 224 -21.19 9.73 -18.75
CA ILE A 224 -19.88 10.36 -18.60
C ILE A 224 -19.30 9.93 -17.25
N ALA A 225 -18.07 9.44 -17.26
CA ALA A 225 -17.36 9.04 -16.04
C ALA A 225 -17.10 10.25 -15.15
N LEU A 226 -17.29 10.06 -13.85
CA LEU A 226 -16.86 11.01 -12.82
C LEU A 226 -15.40 10.71 -12.45
N ASP A 227 -14.61 11.76 -12.30
CA ASP A 227 -13.25 11.67 -11.78
C ASP A 227 -13.24 12.14 -10.32
N TYR A 228 -12.94 11.22 -9.41
CA TYR A 228 -12.86 11.50 -7.98
C TYR A 228 -11.42 11.77 -7.52
N GLN A 229 -10.43 11.65 -8.40
CA GLN A 229 -9.00 11.82 -8.09
C GLN A 229 -8.46 13.20 -8.51
N ASP A 230 -9.22 13.94 -9.31
CA ASP A 230 -8.83 15.23 -9.90
C ASP A 230 -8.93 16.44 -8.94
N GLY A 231 -9.15 16.20 -7.65
CA GLY A 231 -9.16 17.21 -6.59
C GLY A 231 -10.11 16.83 -5.45
N ASP A 232 -10.42 17.79 -4.58
CA ASP A 232 -11.33 17.57 -3.46
C ASP A 232 -12.80 17.40 -3.88
N ILE A 233 -13.14 17.92 -5.06
CA ILE A 233 -14.50 17.94 -5.60
C ILE A 233 -14.51 17.07 -6.86
N PRO A 234 -15.40 16.06 -6.95
CA PRO A 234 -15.48 15.20 -8.11
C PRO A 234 -15.82 16.00 -9.37
N SER A 235 -15.12 15.69 -10.46
CA SER A 235 -15.25 16.41 -11.72
C SER A 235 -15.86 15.57 -12.83
N LEU A 236 -16.52 16.23 -13.77
CA LEU A 236 -17.12 15.62 -14.93
C LEU A 236 -16.68 16.37 -16.17
N SER A 237 -15.89 15.68 -17.00
CA SER A 237 -15.36 16.20 -18.25
C SER A 237 -16.32 15.88 -19.40
N VAL A 238 -17.05 16.88 -19.88
CA VAL A 238 -18.14 16.70 -20.84
C VAL A 238 -18.13 17.78 -21.91
N ARG A 239 -18.44 17.39 -23.15
CA ARG A 239 -18.62 18.38 -24.22
C ARG A 239 -19.80 19.29 -23.91
N LEU A 240 -19.59 20.59 -24.09
CA LEU A 240 -20.58 21.63 -23.79
C LEU A 240 -21.95 21.33 -24.42
N GLN A 241 -21.97 20.85 -25.66
CA GLN A 241 -23.19 20.56 -26.42
C GLN A 241 -24.05 19.44 -25.81
N GLU A 242 -23.45 18.58 -25.00
CA GLU A 242 -24.16 17.49 -24.33
C GLU A 242 -24.89 17.95 -23.07
N CYS A 243 -24.57 19.16 -22.59
CA CYS A 243 -25.17 19.79 -21.41
C CYS A 243 -26.27 20.81 -21.75
N PHE A 244 -26.60 21.03 -23.03
CA PHE A 244 -27.74 21.90 -23.37
C PHE A 244 -29.03 21.37 -22.74
N GLY A 245 -29.87 22.28 -22.25
CA GLY A 245 -31.05 21.93 -21.46
C GLY A 245 -30.78 21.56 -19.99
N LEU A 246 -29.52 21.39 -19.57
CA LEU A 246 -29.18 21.16 -18.16
C LEU A 246 -29.09 22.50 -17.42
N ALA A 247 -30.16 22.85 -16.71
CA ALA A 247 -30.24 24.12 -16.00
C ALA A 247 -29.33 24.15 -14.76
N ASP A 248 -29.41 23.13 -13.91
CA ASP A 248 -28.70 23.07 -12.64
C ASP A 248 -27.49 22.12 -12.72
N THR A 249 -26.44 22.44 -11.97
CA THR A 249 -25.27 21.57 -11.84
C THR A 249 -25.69 20.25 -11.19
N PRO A 250 -25.36 19.08 -11.77
CA PRO A 250 -25.59 17.80 -11.14
C PRO A 250 -24.93 17.73 -9.76
N ARG A 251 -25.66 17.16 -8.81
CA ARG A 251 -25.19 16.98 -7.43
C ARG A 251 -25.15 15.50 -7.08
N ILE A 252 -24.11 15.11 -6.37
CA ILE A 252 -23.92 13.76 -5.80
C ILE A 252 -23.97 13.85 -4.28
N ALA A 253 -23.69 12.73 -3.60
CA ALA A 253 -23.77 12.56 -2.16
C ALA A 253 -25.14 12.99 -1.62
N GLY A 254 -26.23 12.54 -2.26
CA GLY A 254 -27.59 12.91 -1.85
C GLY A 254 -27.92 14.40 -2.03
N GLY A 255 -27.33 15.05 -3.03
CA GLY A 255 -27.57 16.47 -3.35
C GLY A 255 -26.60 17.45 -2.67
N ARG A 256 -25.71 16.96 -1.80
CA ARG A 256 -24.81 17.81 -1.00
C ARG A 256 -23.66 18.40 -1.82
N VAL A 257 -23.06 17.60 -2.71
CA VAL A 257 -21.85 17.99 -3.42
C VAL A 257 -22.17 18.32 -4.89
N PRO A 258 -22.00 19.57 -5.33
CA PRO A 258 -22.07 19.90 -6.76
C PRO A 258 -20.84 19.36 -7.49
N VAL A 259 -21.06 18.74 -8.64
CA VAL A 259 -19.99 18.23 -9.49
C VAL A 259 -19.27 19.38 -10.18
N LEU A 260 -17.93 19.32 -10.24
CA LEU A 260 -17.12 20.26 -11.00
C LEU A 260 -17.25 19.96 -12.49
N MET A 261 -18.01 20.78 -13.22
CA MET A 261 -18.22 20.65 -14.65
C MET A 261 -17.02 21.20 -15.41
N LYS A 262 -16.25 20.30 -16.04
CA LYS A 262 -15.20 20.66 -17.02
C LYS A 262 -15.83 20.60 -18.42
N LEU A 263 -16.34 21.74 -18.87
CA LEU A 263 -16.99 21.86 -20.17
C LEU A 263 -15.93 21.87 -21.27
N LEU A 264 -16.10 21.00 -22.26
CA LEU A 264 -15.15 20.75 -23.33
C LEU A 264 -15.66 21.24 -24.68
N SER A 265 -14.73 21.68 -25.52
CA SER A 265 -14.93 21.90 -26.95
C SER A 265 -15.12 20.58 -27.72
N PRO A 266 -15.53 20.61 -29.01
CA PRO A 266 -15.61 19.41 -29.83
C PRO A 266 -14.30 18.61 -29.93
N ALA A 267 -13.15 19.29 -29.80
CA ALA A 267 -11.83 18.66 -29.80
C ALA A 267 -11.37 18.21 -28.39
N GLN A 268 -12.30 18.05 -27.43
CA GLN A 268 -12.02 17.58 -26.06
C GLN A 268 -11.09 18.50 -25.24
N ARG A 269 -10.92 19.77 -25.65
CA ARG A 269 -10.16 20.76 -24.88
C ARG A 269 -11.08 21.49 -23.88
N PRO A 270 -10.68 21.69 -22.62
CA PRO A 270 -11.43 22.49 -21.66
C PRO A 270 -11.66 23.91 -22.16
N VAL A 271 -12.90 24.41 -22.00
CA VAL A 271 -13.30 25.78 -22.34
C VAL A 271 -13.85 26.54 -21.15
N GLN A 272 -14.40 25.83 -20.17
CA GLN A 272 -14.87 26.39 -18.91
C GLN A 272 -14.80 25.31 -17.83
N VAL A 273 -14.48 25.73 -16.62
CA VAL A 273 -14.63 24.92 -15.40
C VAL A 273 -15.61 25.64 -14.48
N THR A 274 -16.65 24.97 -13.99
CA THR A 274 -17.67 25.60 -13.12
C THR A 274 -18.37 24.58 -12.21
N GLN A 275 -18.78 25.02 -11.01
CA GLN A 275 -19.75 24.31 -10.16
C GLN A 275 -21.14 24.98 -10.18
N ASP A 276 -21.27 26.11 -10.87
CA ASP A 276 -22.51 26.84 -11.06
C ASP A 276 -22.80 26.94 -12.57
N LEU A 277 -23.41 25.88 -13.09
CA LEU A 277 -23.77 25.77 -14.49
C LEU A 277 -24.84 26.81 -14.86
N LYS A 278 -25.72 27.15 -13.93
CA LYS A 278 -26.77 28.15 -14.10
C LYS A 278 -26.17 29.53 -14.38
N SER A 279 -25.21 29.97 -13.56
CA SER A 279 -24.47 31.21 -13.79
C SER A 279 -23.66 31.19 -15.09
N PHE A 280 -23.08 30.04 -15.44
CA PHE A 280 -22.36 29.89 -16.70
C PHE A 280 -23.29 30.15 -17.89
N TRP A 281 -24.47 29.54 -17.93
CA TRP A 281 -25.42 29.78 -19.02
C TRP A 281 -25.89 31.23 -19.10
N ALA A 282 -26.13 31.87 -17.94
CA ALA A 282 -26.60 33.24 -17.88
C ALA A 282 -25.56 34.28 -18.33
N ARG A 283 -24.27 34.05 -18.04
CA ARG A 283 -23.21 35.07 -18.18
C ARG A 283 -22.02 34.63 -19.02
N GLY A 284 -21.55 33.40 -18.88
CA GLY A 284 -20.32 32.91 -19.51
C GLY A 284 -20.50 32.31 -20.91
N TYR A 285 -21.65 31.69 -21.19
CA TYR A 285 -21.85 30.95 -22.44
C TYR A 285 -21.74 31.84 -23.69
N ALA A 286 -22.21 33.09 -23.63
CA ALA A 286 -22.18 33.99 -24.78
C ALA A 286 -20.76 34.26 -25.29
N GLU A 287 -19.78 34.35 -24.40
CA GLU A 287 -18.38 34.57 -24.76
C GLU A 287 -17.75 33.28 -25.31
N VAL A 288 -17.92 32.16 -24.61
CA VAL A 288 -17.46 30.84 -25.05
C VAL A 288 -18.05 30.47 -26.41
N LYS A 289 -19.32 30.78 -26.64
CA LYS A 289 -19.99 30.60 -27.93
C LYS A 289 -19.33 31.37 -29.06
N LYS A 290 -18.96 32.65 -28.85
CA LYS A 290 -18.33 33.47 -29.90
C LYS A 290 -17.02 32.85 -30.36
N GLU A 291 -16.19 32.40 -29.41
CA GLU A 291 -14.92 31.72 -29.71
C GLU A 291 -15.15 30.38 -30.43
N LEU A 292 -16.03 29.54 -29.88
CA LEU A 292 -16.27 28.19 -30.41
C LEU A 292 -16.98 28.19 -31.76
N LYS A 293 -17.85 29.17 -32.03
CA LYS A 293 -18.49 29.33 -33.34
C LYS A 293 -17.47 29.65 -34.42
N GLY A 294 -16.45 30.45 -34.11
CA GLY A 294 -15.34 30.75 -35.03
C GLY A 294 -14.46 29.52 -35.30
N ARG A 295 -14.06 28.80 -34.25
CA ARG A 295 -13.18 27.62 -34.38
C ARG A 295 -13.89 26.36 -34.90
N TYR A 296 -15.18 26.21 -34.62
CA TYR A 296 -15.97 25.02 -34.93
C TYR A 296 -17.33 25.39 -35.59
N PRO A 297 -17.33 26.01 -36.79
CA PRO A 297 -18.53 26.59 -37.40
C PRO A 297 -19.59 25.56 -37.82
N LYS A 298 -19.20 24.30 -38.02
CA LYS A 298 -20.13 23.22 -38.40
C LYS A 298 -21.00 22.74 -37.23
N HIS A 299 -20.56 22.98 -36.00
CA HIS A 299 -21.22 22.49 -34.79
C HIS A 299 -22.42 23.34 -34.37
N TYR A 300 -23.32 22.74 -33.58
CA TYR A 300 -24.51 23.40 -33.07
C TYR A 300 -24.20 24.29 -31.86
N TRP A 301 -24.42 25.60 -32.04
CA TRP A 301 -24.20 26.65 -31.03
C TRP A 301 -25.46 27.53 -30.90
N PRO A 302 -26.48 27.08 -30.16
CA PRO A 302 -27.76 27.78 -29.99
C PRO A 302 -27.61 29.15 -29.34
N ASP A 303 -28.50 30.10 -29.64
CA ASP A 303 -28.58 31.37 -28.91
C ASP A 303 -29.14 31.17 -27.51
N ASP A 304 -30.17 30.32 -27.36
CA ASP A 304 -30.71 29.90 -26.07
C ASP A 304 -30.20 28.49 -25.69
N PRO A 305 -29.20 28.35 -24.79
CA PRO A 305 -28.71 27.05 -24.35
C PRO A 305 -29.66 26.31 -23.39
N TRP A 306 -30.64 27.00 -22.80
CA TRP A 306 -31.57 26.44 -21.82
C TRP A 306 -32.63 25.55 -22.44
N GLN A 307 -33.04 25.86 -23.67
CA GLN A 307 -34.05 25.12 -24.42
C GLN A 307 -33.49 24.33 -25.61
N ALA A 308 -32.17 24.43 -25.83
CA ALA A 308 -31.53 23.78 -26.94
C ALA A 308 -31.49 22.26 -26.78
N GLN A 309 -31.67 21.55 -27.89
CA GLN A 309 -31.60 20.10 -27.91
C GLN A 309 -30.15 19.64 -27.67
N PRO A 310 -29.87 18.88 -26.60
CA PRO A 310 -28.54 18.36 -26.33
C PRO A 310 -28.14 17.37 -27.40
N THR A 311 -26.87 17.40 -27.81
CA THR A 311 -26.37 16.49 -28.84
C THR A 311 -24.93 16.09 -28.61
N ARG A 312 -24.66 14.80 -28.83
CA ARG A 312 -23.32 14.24 -28.90
C ARG A 312 -22.73 14.29 -30.33
N ARG A 313 -23.51 14.75 -31.30
CA ARG A 313 -23.16 14.83 -32.73
C ARG A 313 -22.83 16.27 -33.10
N VAL A 314 -22.36 16.48 -34.33
CA VAL A 314 -22.08 17.82 -34.87
C VAL A 314 -23.35 18.71 -34.83
N ARG A 315 -24.53 18.14 -35.10
CA ARG A 315 -25.83 18.82 -34.99
C ARG A 315 -26.90 17.88 -34.39
N PRO A 316 -27.98 18.39 -33.77
CA PRO A 316 -29.13 17.59 -33.34
C PRO A 316 -29.80 16.89 -34.52
N ARG A 317 -30.64 15.88 -34.24
CA ARG A 317 -31.41 15.15 -35.24
C ARG A 317 -32.69 15.89 -35.60
#